data_AF-A0AA42JD71-F1
#
_entry.id   AF-A0AA42JD71-F1
#
_cell.length_a   1.000
_cell.length_b   1.000
_cell.length_c   1.000
_cell.angle_alpha   90.00
_cell.angle_beta   90.00
_cell.angle_gamma   90.00
#
_symmetry.space_group_name_H-M   'P 1'
#
loop_
_entity.id
_entity.type
_entity.pdbx_description
1 polymer ?
#
loop_
_entity_poly.entity_id
_entity_poly.type
_entity_poly.pdbx_seq_one_letter_code
_entity_poly.pdbx_strand_id
1 'polypeptide(L)'
;MGEPKTALMTVTGRGGPPTLAEAATQLGLGPADLDAGFGVVPVDPERNLFAVGVRADRVPPAAPGQAGEVYRGPFSNPEIAPFGPVQPAEPAKKGGR
;
A
#
# COMPACT_ATOMS: atom_id res chain seq x y z
N MET A 1 -4.37 18.93 4.98
CA MET A 1 -3.74 17.60 5.08
C MET A 1 -4.14 16.88 3.79
N GLY A 2 -3.20 16.57 2.90
CA GLY A 2 -3.54 15.94 1.62
C GLY A 2 -4.11 14.54 1.87
N GLU A 3 -5.17 14.16 1.16
CA GLU A 3 -5.71 12.81 1.24
C GLU A 3 -4.62 11.80 0.84
N PRO A 4 -4.46 10.67 1.55
CA PRO A 4 -3.41 9.71 1.21
C PRO A 4 -3.70 9.15 -0.18
N LYS A 5 -2.73 9.30 -1.10
CA LYS A 5 -2.82 8.77 -2.47
C LYS A 5 -2.94 7.24 -2.48
N THR A 6 -2.39 6.60 -1.45
CA THR A 6 -2.33 5.14 -1.29
C THR A 6 -2.78 4.70 0.09
N ALA A 7 -3.37 3.51 0.17
CA ALA A 7 -3.70 2.81 1.41
C ALA A 7 -3.04 1.42 1.41
N LEU A 8 -2.87 0.83 2.60
CA LEU A 8 -2.52 -0.59 2.71
C LEU A 8 -3.77 -1.41 2.96
N MET A 9 -3.84 -2.56 2.30
CA MET A 9 -4.84 -3.61 2.51
C MET A 9 -4.11 -4.89 2.90
N THR A 10 -4.78 -5.77 3.65
CA THR A 10 -4.26 -7.13 3.82
C THR A 10 -5.01 -8.12 2.94
N VAL A 11 -4.27 -9.12 2.50
CA VAL A 11 -4.73 -10.24 1.69
C VAL A 11 -4.12 -11.52 2.24
N THR A 12 -4.73 -12.65 1.89
CA THR A 12 -4.24 -13.98 2.31
C THR A 12 -3.56 -14.71 1.16
N GLY A 13 -2.55 -15.49 1.51
CA GLY A 13 -1.85 -16.39 0.60
C GLY A 13 -2.34 -17.83 0.72
N ARG A 14 -2.26 -18.59 -0.38
CA ARG A 14 -2.55 -20.03 -0.39
C ARG A 14 -1.27 -20.84 -0.22
N GLY A 15 -0.68 -20.78 0.97
CA GLY A 15 0.59 -21.46 1.29
C GLY A 15 1.86 -20.70 0.89
N GLY A 16 1.73 -19.39 0.64
CA GLY A 16 2.82 -18.50 0.26
C GLY A 16 2.31 -17.13 -0.19
N PRO A 17 3.21 -16.20 -0.55
CA PRO A 17 2.82 -14.87 -1.02
C PRO A 17 1.91 -14.96 -2.25
N PRO A 18 0.73 -14.29 -2.26
CA PRO A 18 -0.07 -14.19 -3.47
C PRO A 18 0.63 -13.32 -4.52
N THR A 19 0.25 -13.48 -5.77
CA THR A 19 0.56 -12.51 -6.83
C THR A 19 -0.29 -11.24 -6.66
N LEU A 20 0.13 -10.13 -7.28
CA LEU A 20 -0.67 -8.90 -7.29
C LEU A 20 -2.05 -9.11 -7.96
N ALA A 21 -2.14 -9.96 -8.97
CA ALA A 21 -3.42 -10.26 -9.61
C ALA A 21 -4.38 -11.01 -8.67
N GLU A 22 -3.87 -11.97 -7.90
CA GLU A 22 -4.66 -12.69 -6.89
C GLU A 22 -5.07 -11.76 -5.75
N ALA A 23 -4.18 -10.90 -5.28
CA ALA A 23 -4.48 -9.89 -4.28
C ALA A 23 -5.56 -8.91 -4.75
N ALA A 24 -5.46 -8.42 -5.99
CA ALA A 24 -6.47 -7.55 -6.59
C ALA A 24 -7.84 -8.23 -6.66
N THR A 25 -7.88 -9.51 -7.06
CA THR A 25 -9.10 -10.32 -7.10
C THR A 25 -9.74 -10.44 -5.71
N GLN A 26 -8.94 -10.67 -4.66
CA GLN A 26 -9.45 -10.73 -3.28
C GLN A 26 -10.07 -9.41 -2.84
N LEU A 27 -9.57 -8.28 -3.33
CA LEU A 27 -10.04 -6.93 -2.99
C LEU A 27 -11.15 -6.42 -3.92
N GLY A 28 -11.49 -7.16 -4.99
CA GLY A 28 -12.42 -6.69 -6.02
C GLY A 28 -11.87 -5.52 -6.85
N LEU A 29 -10.55 -5.42 -6.96
CA LEU A 29 -9.84 -4.34 -7.67
C LEU A 29 -9.20 -4.85 -8.96
N GLY A 30 -8.81 -3.92 -9.84
CA GLY A 30 -7.94 -4.24 -10.96
C GLY A 30 -6.48 -4.37 -10.52
N PRO A 31 -5.65 -5.20 -11.18
CA PRO A 31 -4.22 -5.28 -10.87
C PRO A 31 -3.48 -3.94 -11.01
N ALA A 32 -3.98 -3.03 -11.86
CA ALA A 32 -3.42 -1.69 -12.05
C ALA A 32 -3.73 -0.72 -10.88
N ASP A 33 -4.64 -1.09 -9.99
CA ASP A 33 -4.95 -0.31 -8.78
C ASP A 33 -4.02 -0.67 -7.62
N LEU A 34 -3.21 -1.73 -7.76
CA LEU A 34 -2.18 -2.13 -6.82
C LEU A 34 -0.83 -1.48 -7.18
N ASP A 35 -0.07 -1.14 -6.16
CA ASP A 35 1.28 -0.59 -6.30
C ASP A 35 2.29 -1.72 -6.55
N ALA A 36 2.70 -1.87 -7.82
CA ALA A 36 3.72 -2.83 -8.20
C ALA A 36 5.11 -2.53 -7.60
N GLY A 37 5.40 -1.28 -7.26
CA GLY A 37 6.63 -0.89 -6.58
C GLY A 37 6.63 -1.27 -5.09
N PHE A 38 5.46 -1.27 -4.45
CA PHE A 38 5.29 -1.80 -3.09
C PHE A 38 5.34 -3.33 -3.07
N GLY A 39 4.67 -3.99 -4.02
CA GLY A 39 4.64 -5.44 -4.14
C GLY A 39 3.78 -6.12 -3.06
N VAL A 40 4.20 -7.30 -2.61
CA VAL A 40 3.49 -8.13 -1.64
C VAL A 40 4.41 -8.36 -0.44
N VAL A 41 4.04 -7.81 0.72
CA VAL A 41 4.89 -7.80 1.91
C VAL A 41 4.29 -8.72 2.98
N PRO A 42 5.02 -9.72 3.50
CA PRO A 42 4.51 -10.57 4.58
C PRO A 42 4.29 -9.74 5.85
N VAL A 43 3.10 -9.88 6.44
CA VAL A 43 2.73 -9.26 7.74
C VAL A 43 2.72 -10.33 8.83
N ASP A 44 2.10 -11.48 8.54
CA ASP A 44 2.08 -12.64 9.42
C ASP A 44 2.24 -13.91 8.59
N PRO A 45 3.47 -14.43 8.44
CA PRO A 45 3.75 -15.63 7.65
C PRO A 45 3.06 -16.88 8.18
N GLU A 46 2.89 -17.01 9.50
CA GLU A 46 2.25 -18.18 10.12
C GLU A 46 0.77 -18.26 9.72
N ARG A 47 0.15 -17.10 9.53
CA ARG A 47 -1.24 -16.96 9.09
C ARG A 47 -1.39 -16.74 7.58
N ASN A 48 -0.30 -16.80 6.82
CA ASN A 48 -0.27 -16.45 5.40
C ASN A 48 -0.90 -15.07 5.10
N LEU A 49 -0.63 -14.06 5.94
CA LEU A 49 -1.14 -12.70 5.81
C LEU A 49 -0.10 -11.79 5.19
N PHE A 50 -0.53 -11.03 4.18
CA PHE A 50 0.34 -10.13 3.41
C PHE A 50 -0.31 -8.76 3.26
N ALA A 51 0.50 -7.71 3.26
CA ALA A 51 0.10 -6.36 2.93
C ALA A 51 0.37 -6.07 1.45
N VAL A 52 -0.54 -5.30 0.85
CA VAL A 52 -0.38 -4.73 -0.49
C VAL A 52 -0.73 -3.24 -0.46
N GLY A 53 0.01 -2.45 -1.24
CA GLY A 53 -0.30 -1.06 -1.49
C GLY A 53 -1.37 -0.92 -2.57
N VAL A 54 -2.38 -0.10 -2.33
CA VAL A 54 -3.46 0.18 -3.28
C VAL A 54 -3.72 1.67 -3.40
N ARG A 55 -4.29 2.08 -4.52
CA ARG A 55 -4.86 3.42 -4.71
C ARG A 55 -6.01 3.64 -3.73
N ALA A 56 -5.89 4.64 -2.86
CA ALA A 56 -6.88 4.87 -1.81
C ALA A 56 -8.27 5.25 -2.38
N ASP A 57 -8.31 5.97 -3.51
CA ASP A 57 -9.53 6.37 -4.22
C ASP A 57 -10.30 5.19 -4.85
N ARG A 58 -9.69 4.00 -4.87
CA ARG A 58 -10.26 2.79 -5.48
C ARG A 58 -10.73 1.77 -4.46
N VAL A 59 -10.37 1.92 -3.19
CA VAL A 59 -10.79 0.99 -2.14
C VAL A 59 -12.27 1.22 -1.85
N PRO A 60 -13.15 0.22 -2.05
CA PRO A 60 -14.55 0.36 -1.68
C PRO A 60 -14.67 0.52 -0.16
N PRO A 61 -15.60 1.36 0.33
CA PRO A 61 -15.86 1.46 1.77
C PRO A 61 -16.25 0.09 2.31
N ALA A 62 -15.67 -0.29 3.46
CA ALA A 62 -15.95 -1.58 4.08
C ALA A 62 -17.46 -1.74 4.29
N ALA A 63 -18.04 -2.81 3.77
CA ALA A 63 -19.47 -3.03 3.92
C ALA A 63 -19.80 -3.24 5.42
N PRO A 64 -20.90 -2.65 5.94
CA PRO A 64 -21.33 -2.88 7.31
C PRO A 64 -21.53 -4.39 7.54
N GLY A 65 -20.72 -4.98 8.44
CA GLY A 65 -20.68 -6.43 8.70
C GLY A 65 -19.39 -7.14 8.28
N GLN A 66 -18.53 -6.52 7.46
CA GLN A 66 -17.16 -7.02 7.18
C GLN A 66 -16.14 -6.62 8.25
N ALA A 67 -16.60 -5.95 9.32
CA ALA A 67 -15.83 -5.62 10.51
C ALA A 67 -15.28 -6.85 11.29
N GLY A 68 -15.60 -8.07 10.85
CA GLY A 68 -15.11 -9.33 11.43
C GLY A 68 -13.72 -9.77 10.96
N GLU A 69 -13.23 -9.31 9.81
CA GLU A 69 -11.83 -9.50 9.42
C GLU A 69 -10.99 -8.38 10.01
N VAL A 70 -10.61 -8.56 11.27
CA VAL A 70 -9.95 -7.58 12.17
C VAL A 70 -8.76 -6.84 11.52
N TYR A 71 -8.19 -7.37 10.43
CA TYR A 71 -6.97 -6.84 9.82
C TYR A 71 -7.09 -6.46 8.34
N ARG A 72 -8.28 -6.28 7.74
CA ARG A 72 -8.42 -6.12 6.27
C ARG A 72 -8.11 -4.70 5.71
N GLY A 73 -7.97 -3.69 6.56
CA GLY A 73 -7.74 -2.29 6.13
C GLY A 73 -9.04 -1.57 5.73
N PRO A 74 -8.95 -0.35 5.18
CA PRO A 74 -7.73 0.33 4.75
C PRO A 74 -6.89 0.88 5.91
N PHE A 75 -5.57 0.69 5.85
CA PHE A 75 -4.61 1.32 6.75
C PHE A 75 -3.93 2.50 6.06
N SER A 76 -3.68 3.58 6.79
CA SER A 76 -3.02 4.77 6.26
C SER A 76 -1.58 4.47 5.82
N ASN A 77 -1.23 4.89 4.61
CA ASN A 77 0.15 4.88 4.08
C ASN A 77 0.58 6.29 3.65
N PRO A 78 0.72 7.25 4.58
CA PRO A 78 1.13 8.60 4.25
C PRO A 78 2.60 8.63 3.83
N GLU A 79 2.93 9.48 2.87
CA GLU A 79 4.34 9.78 2.57
C GLU A 79 5.02 10.39 3.80
N ILE A 80 6.25 9.96 4.07
CA ILE A 80 7.06 10.55 5.13
C ILE A 80 7.48 11.94 4.67
N ALA A 81 6.83 12.97 5.21
CA ALA A 81 7.21 14.35 4.97
C ALA A 81 8.44 14.73 5.82
N PRO A 82 9.35 15.58 5.31
CA PRO A 82 10.43 16.12 6.12
C PRO A 82 9.86 17.01 7.23
N PHE A 83 10.62 17.12 8.31
CA PHE A 83 10.31 18.09 9.36
C PHE A 83 10.70 19.50 8.90
N GLY A 84 9.77 20.45 9.02
CA GLY A 84 10.00 21.84 8.65
C GLY A 84 9.97 22.10 7.13
N PRO A 85 10.28 23.33 6.70
CA PRO A 85 10.26 23.68 5.29
C PRO A 85 11.28 22.86 4.49
N VAL A 86 10.83 22.30 3.36
CA VAL A 86 11.70 21.64 2.37
C VAL A 86 12.75 22.63 1.88
N GLN A 87 14.03 22.36 2.19
CA GLN A 87 15.12 23.11 1.60
C GLN A 87 15.22 22.72 0.11
N PRO A 88 15.25 23.67 -0.84
CA PRO A 88 15.51 23.37 -2.23
C PRO A 88 16.85 22.65 -2.34
N ALA A 89 16.88 21.50 -3.01
CA ALA A 89 18.14 20.79 -3.27
C ALA A 89 19.10 21.74 -4.01
N GLU A 90 20.26 22.02 -3.41
CA GLU A 90 21.30 22.80 -4.08
C GLU A 90 21.68 22.10 -5.40
N PRO A 91 21.77 22.83 -6.52
CA PRO A 91 22.23 22.25 -7.77
C PRO A 91 23.67 21.77 -7.59
N ALA A 92 23.90 20.48 -7.85
CA ALA A 92 25.21 19.86 -7.77
C ALA A 92 26.25 20.69 -8.52
N LYS A 93 27.25 21.21 -7.79
CA LYS A 93 28.42 21.87 -8.40
C LYS A 93 29.10 20.85 -9.31
N LYS A 94 29.00 21.05 -10.63
CA LYS A 94 29.88 20.39 -11.60
C LYS A 94 31.31 20.78 -11.24
N GLY A 95 32.09 19.82 -10.74
CA GLY A 95 33.53 19.96 -10.55
C GLY A 95 34.18 20.34 -11.88
N GLY A 96 34.75 21.53 -11.92
CA GLY A 96 35.64 21.99 -12.98
C GLY A 96 37.01 21.36 -12.80
N ARG A 97 37.59 20.93 -13.92
CA ARG A 97 38.88 20.24 -14.07
C ARG A 97 40.06 21.13 -13.67
#